data_AF-A0A2D5B664-F1
#
_entry.id   AF-A0A2D5B664-F1
#
_cell.length_a   1.000
_cell.length_b   1.000
_cell.length_c   1.000
_cell.angle_alpha   90.00
_cell.angle_beta   90.00
_cell.angle_gamma   90.00
#
_symmetry.space_group_name_H-M   'P 1'
#
loop_
_entity.id
_entity.type
_entity.pdbx_description
1 polymer ?
#
loop_
_entity_poly.entity_id
_entity_poly.type
_entity_poly.pdbx_seq_one_letter_code
_entity_poly.pdbx_strand_id
1 'polypeptide(L)'
;MIQGRARGTPSEPEIRTCPMNQCPVTNKPKMPETLMDRLKSETAAAHDRTEAIPFNECIIGRTMPQSRYAGQLECWGRVHHVLETSLDASQDPFIKMVWPGTAKRAPLISADLEWHGEADAPEESRIATTEMVQWVESVASDDPVKLLGILYVLEGSTLGGMILRKHLSELFDIDGEEGLAYYSVHGRDVMPNWKLFKARMNDGVPCPEAQQRIIDAASETFDRLGKVLMGLSQGLVATGA
;
A
#
# COMPACT_ATOMS: atom_id res chain seq x y z
N MET A 1 50.01 -80.77 -37.87
CA MET A 1 49.49 -79.85 -38.90
C MET A 1 48.91 -78.65 -38.16
N ILE A 2 49.72 -77.63 -37.90
CA ILE A 2 49.98 -76.45 -38.76
C ILE A 2 48.87 -75.40 -38.60
N GLN A 3 49.27 -74.31 -37.93
CA GLN A 3 48.86 -72.89 -38.09
C GLN A 3 47.39 -72.54 -37.80
N GLY A 4 47.03 -71.49 -37.08
CA GLY A 4 47.77 -70.35 -36.52
C GLY A 4 46.80 -69.18 -36.45
N ARG A 5 46.77 -68.41 -35.34
CA ARG A 5 46.37 -66.99 -35.38
C ARG A 5 46.69 -66.27 -34.08
N ALA A 6 46.97 -64.99 -34.28
CA ALA A 6 47.67 -64.05 -33.41
C ALA A 6 46.92 -63.66 -32.12
N ARG A 7 47.71 -63.27 -31.12
CA ARG A 7 47.28 -62.64 -29.87
C ARG A 7 46.76 -61.23 -30.18
N GLY A 8 45.49 -60.97 -29.85
CA GLY A 8 44.95 -59.62 -29.69
C GLY A 8 44.84 -59.32 -28.19
N THR A 9 45.37 -58.18 -27.77
CA THR A 9 45.25 -57.63 -26.42
C THR A 9 43.81 -57.18 -26.13
N PRO A 10 43.25 -57.35 -24.92
CA PRO A 10 41.94 -56.82 -24.58
C PRO A 10 42.01 -55.29 -24.41
N SER A 11 41.13 -54.56 -25.09
CA SER A 11 40.91 -53.13 -24.94
C SER A 11 40.24 -52.81 -23.59
N GLU A 12 40.74 -51.79 -22.88
CA GLU A 12 40.16 -51.23 -21.65
C GLU A 12 38.73 -50.73 -21.86
N PRO A 13 37.86 -50.77 -20.81
CA PRO A 13 36.51 -50.25 -20.90
C PRO A 13 36.51 -48.71 -20.84
N GLU A 14 35.95 -48.06 -21.87
CA GLU A 14 35.69 -46.62 -21.89
C GLU A 14 34.79 -46.21 -20.72
N ILE A 15 35.34 -45.46 -19.78
CA ILE A 15 34.59 -44.73 -18.76
C ILE A 15 33.80 -43.63 -19.47
N ARG A 16 32.51 -43.86 -19.71
CA ARG A 16 31.59 -42.82 -20.19
C ARG A 16 31.45 -41.74 -19.12
N THR A 17 32.19 -40.65 -19.28
CA THR A 17 31.99 -39.43 -18.50
C THR A 17 30.64 -38.82 -18.88
N CYS A 18 29.67 -38.87 -17.97
CA CYS A 18 28.41 -38.14 -18.09
C CYS A 18 28.72 -36.63 -18.03
N PRO A 19 28.38 -35.82 -19.05
CA PRO A 19 28.59 -34.39 -19.00
C PRO A 19 27.73 -33.78 -17.88
N MET A 20 28.38 -33.11 -16.92
CA MET A 20 27.76 -32.49 -15.72
C MET A 20 26.73 -31.37 -16.00
N ASN A 21 26.21 -31.23 -17.22
CA ASN A 21 25.33 -30.13 -17.61
C ASN A 21 23.93 -30.56 -18.09
N GLN A 22 23.46 -31.75 -17.71
CA GLN A 22 22.10 -32.20 -18.03
C GLN A 22 21.30 -32.69 -16.81
N CYS A 23 21.52 -32.07 -15.64
CA CYS A 23 20.50 -32.14 -14.59
C CYS A 23 19.34 -31.22 -14.99
N PRO A 24 18.10 -31.72 -15.14
CA PRO A 24 16.96 -30.83 -15.27
C PRO A 24 16.92 -29.93 -14.04
N VAL A 25 16.97 -28.61 -14.27
CA VAL A 25 16.72 -27.61 -13.23
C VAL A 25 15.32 -27.93 -12.71
N THR A 26 15.23 -28.60 -11.56
CA THR A 26 13.97 -28.85 -10.90
C THR A 26 13.39 -27.50 -10.56
N ASN A 27 12.39 -27.07 -11.33
CA ASN A 27 11.66 -25.85 -11.07
C ASN A 27 11.03 -26.04 -9.68
N LYS A 28 11.57 -25.36 -8.66
CA LYS A 28 10.95 -25.36 -7.33
C LYS A 28 9.51 -24.88 -7.54
N PRO A 29 8.49 -25.59 -7.01
CA PRO A 29 7.13 -25.09 -7.11
C PRO A 29 7.10 -23.68 -6.52
N LYS A 30 6.71 -22.68 -7.33
CA LYS A 30 6.51 -21.31 -6.87
C LYS A 30 5.43 -21.40 -5.78
N MET A 31 5.76 -21.02 -4.55
CA MET A 31 4.78 -20.95 -3.48
C MET A 31 3.57 -20.15 -3.97
N PRO A 32 2.34 -20.57 -3.64
CA PRO A 32 1.15 -19.81 -4.00
C PRO A 32 1.30 -18.37 -3.50
N GLU A 33 1.00 -17.41 -4.38
CA GLU A 33 1.12 -15.99 -4.09
C GLU A 33 0.13 -15.60 -3.00
N THR A 34 0.60 -14.87 -1.98
CA THR A 34 -0.27 -14.46 -0.86
C THR A 34 -1.17 -13.30 -1.26
N LEU A 35 -2.24 -13.02 -0.50
CA LEU A 35 -3.09 -11.85 -0.75
C LEU A 35 -2.26 -10.56 -0.78
N MET A 36 -1.32 -10.39 0.15
CA MET A 36 -0.47 -9.21 0.21
C MET A 36 0.48 -9.09 -1.00
N ASP A 37 0.97 -10.21 -1.54
CA ASP A 37 1.81 -10.20 -2.74
C ASP A 37 0.99 -9.76 -3.96
N ARG A 38 -0.23 -10.29 -4.10
CA ARG A 38 -1.19 -9.91 -5.14
C ARG A 38 -1.63 -8.46 -5.04
N LEU A 39 -2.00 -7.99 -3.85
CA LEU A 39 -2.32 -6.58 -3.62
C LEU A 39 -1.18 -5.68 -4.07
N LYS A 40 0.06 -6.00 -3.71
CA LYS A 40 1.23 -5.22 -4.14
C LYS A 40 1.41 -5.22 -5.66
N SER A 41 1.33 -6.39 -6.30
CA SER A 41 1.62 -6.52 -7.73
C SER A 41 0.49 -5.97 -8.61
N GLU A 42 -0.76 -6.25 -8.26
CA GLU A 42 -1.95 -5.86 -9.03
C GLU A 42 -2.28 -4.36 -8.86
N THR A 43 -1.94 -3.72 -7.73
CA THR A 43 -2.15 -2.27 -7.55
C THR A 43 -0.94 -1.40 -7.92
N ALA A 44 0.18 -1.98 -8.37
CA ALA A 44 1.43 -1.25 -8.59
C ALA A 44 1.26 -0.04 -9.54
N ALA A 45 0.60 -0.24 -10.68
CA ALA A 45 0.38 0.84 -11.65
C ALA A 45 -0.55 1.95 -11.13
N ALA A 46 -1.48 1.63 -10.23
CA ALA A 46 -2.34 2.64 -9.59
C ALA A 46 -1.57 3.42 -8.52
N HIS A 47 -0.76 2.74 -7.72
CA HIS A 47 0.15 3.33 -6.76
C HIS A 47 1.13 4.33 -7.42
N ASP A 48 1.82 3.91 -8.50
CA ASP A 48 2.79 4.76 -9.20
C ASP A 48 2.14 6.04 -9.76
N ARG A 49 0.90 5.92 -10.27
CA ARG A 49 0.12 7.09 -10.72
C ARG A 49 -0.19 8.04 -9.57
N THR A 50 -0.52 7.54 -8.38
CA THR A 50 -0.79 8.37 -7.20
C THR A 50 0.48 9.04 -6.68
N GLU A 51 1.64 8.37 -6.71
CA GLU A 51 2.91 8.95 -6.29
C GLU A 51 3.34 10.12 -7.17
N ALA A 52 3.11 10.03 -8.48
CA ALA A 52 3.46 11.06 -9.47
C ALA A 52 2.56 12.30 -9.48
N ILE A 53 1.62 12.44 -8.54
CA ILE A 53 0.71 13.59 -8.50
C ILE A 53 1.46 14.84 -7.98
N PRO A 54 1.27 16.03 -8.60
CA PRO A 54 2.02 17.25 -8.24
C PRO A 54 1.94 17.65 -6.76
N PHE A 55 0.83 17.33 -6.08
CA PHE A 55 0.71 17.52 -4.63
C PHE A 55 1.89 16.89 -3.85
N ASN A 56 2.30 15.66 -4.21
CA ASN A 56 3.41 14.98 -3.54
C ASN A 56 4.75 15.64 -3.87
N GLU A 57 4.91 16.14 -5.10
CA GLU A 57 6.11 16.87 -5.51
C GLU A 57 6.28 18.16 -4.70
N CYS A 58 5.19 18.87 -4.40
CA CYS A 58 5.23 20.06 -3.53
C CYS A 58 5.64 19.73 -2.08
N ILE A 59 5.25 18.55 -1.55
CA ILE A 59 5.74 18.10 -0.24
C ILE A 59 7.24 17.81 -0.33
N ILE A 60 7.67 16.99 -1.29
CA ILE A 60 9.07 16.57 -1.44
C ILE A 60 9.98 17.77 -1.70
N GLY A 61 9.55 18.67 -2.59
CA GLY A 61 10.22 19.94 -2.92
C GLY A 61 10.11 21.01 -1.84
N ARG A 62 9.38 20.73 -0.74
CA ARG A 62 9.21 21.63 0.41
C ARG A 62 8.67 22.99 0.02
N THR A 63 7.66 22.98 -0.84
CA THR A 63 6.97 24.19 -1.33
C THR A 63 5.48 24.14 -1.03
N MET A 64 5.02 23.12 -0.31
CA MET A 64 3.63 22.96 0.10
C MET A 64 3.20 24.12 1.04
N PRO A 65 2.18 24.91 0.67
CA PRO A 65 1.59 25.87 1.59
C PRO A 65 0.96 25.16 2.80
N GLN A 66 1.11 25.72 4.00
CA GLN A 66 0.55 25.15 5.23
C GLN A 66 -0.97 24.96 5.15
N SER A 67 -1.70 25.94 4.62
CA SER A 67 -3.16 25.85 4.45
C SER A 67 -3.58 24.73 3.49
N ARG A 68 -2.79 24.47 2.44
CA ARG A 68 -3.06 23.37 1.51
C ARG A 68 -2.78 22.01 2.15
N TYR A 69 -1.75 21.90 2.98
CA TYR A 69 -1.52 20.70 3.79
C TYR A 69 -2.69 20.47 4.76
N ALA A 70 -3.18 21.51 5.44
CA ALA A 70 -4.40 21.43 6.23
C ALA A 70 -5.63 21.03 5.40
N GLY A 71 -5.73 21.47 4.15
CA GLY A 71 -6.75 21.00 3.20
C GLY A 71 -6.69 19.50 2.93
N GLN A 72 -5.49 18.92 2.81
CA GLN A 72 -5.33 17.47 2.72
C GLN A 72 -5.84 16.77 3.99
N LEU A 73 -5.50 17.30 5.16
CA LEU A 73 -5.96 16.77 6.45
C LEU A 73 -7.49 16.84 6.55
N GLU A 74 -8.14 17.90 6.08
CA GLU A 74 -9.61 18.00 6.03
C GLU A 74 -10.20 16.86 5.17
N CYS A 75 -9.65 16.64 3.97
CA CYS A 75 -10.08 15.57 3.08
C CYS A 75 -9.88 14.17 3.72
N TRP A 76 -8.70 13.91 4.26
CA TRP A 76 -8.35 12.64 4.92
C TRP A 76 -9.12 12.40 6.20
N GLY A 77 -9.43 13.43 6.96
CA GLY A 77 -10.23 13.32 8.18
C GLY A 77 -11.60 12.71 7.87
N ARG A 78 -12.24 13.17 6.80
CA ARG A 78 -13.54 12.64 6.35
C ARG A 78 -13.45 11.18 5.89
N VAL A 79 -12.44 10.84 5.09
CA VAL A 79 -12.23 9.47 4.57
C VAL A 79 -11.88 8.49 5.69
N HIS A 80 -10.97 8.86 6.58
CA HIS A 80 -10.59 8.03 7.73
C HIS A 80 -11.75 7.85 8.70
N HIS A 81 -12.50 8.91 8.99
CA HIS A 81 -13.63 8.83 9.89
C HIS A 81 -14.69 7.82 9.42
N VAL A 82 -15.09 7.89 8.15
CA VAL A 82 -16.08 6.95 7.61
C VAL A 82 -15.53 5.52 7.57
N LEU A 83 -14.30 5.32 7.11
CA LEU A 83 -13.69 3.99 7.06
C LEU A 83 -13.57 3.35 8.45
N GLU A 84 -13.01 4.07 9.41
CA GLU A 84 -12.78 3.56 10.77
C GLU A 84 -14.10 3.25 11.48
N THR A 85 -15.12 4.09 11.29
CA THR A 85 -16.47 3.85 11.82
C THR A 85 -17.11 2.62 11.18
N SER A 86 -16.99 2.45 9.86
CA SER A 86 -17.50 1.28 9.15
C SER A 86 -16.78 -0.01 9.55
N LEU A 87 -15.45 0.04 9.73
CA LEU A 87 -14.66 -1.11 10.17
C LEU A 87 -15.05 -1.54 11.60
N ASP A 88 -15.24 -0.59 12.51
CA ASP A 88 -15.67 -0.87 13.88
C ASP A 88 -17.09 -1.45 13.96
N ALA A 89 -18.01 -0.94 13.14
CA ALA A 89 -19.40 -1.39 13.12
C ALA A 89 -19.58 -2.75 12.44
N SER A 90 -18.63 -3.15 11.59
CA SER A 90 -18.78 -4.34 10.76
C SER A 90 -18.90 -5.64 11.57
N GLN A 91 -19.82 -6.49 11.12
CA GLN A 91 -19.97 -7.84 11.64
C GLN A 91 -19.26 -8.90 10.79
N ASP A 92 -18.62 -8.49 9.69
CA ASP A 92 -17.88 -9.37 8.79
C ASP A 92 -16.70 -10.05 9.54
N PRO A 93 -16.58 -11.39 9.47
CA PRO A 93 -15.59 -12.13 10.22
C PRO A 93 -14.15 -11.84 9.76
N PHE A 94 -13.94 -11.54 8.48
CA PHE A 94 -12.62 -11.21 7.95
C PHE A 94 -12.18 -9.84 8.45
N ILE A 95 -13.10 -8.87 8.48
CA ILE A 95 -12.82 -7.55 9.05
C ILE A 95 -12.45 -7.66 10.52
N LYS A 96 -13.21 -8.41 11.32
CA LYS A 96 -12.89 -8.61 12.75
C LYS A 96 -11.53 -9.27 12.98
N MET A 97 -11.06 -10.11 12.06
CA MET A 97 -9.73 -10.72 12.13
C MET A 97 -8.61 -9.73 11.79
N VAL A 98 -8.84 -8.87 10.80
CA VAL A 98 -7.82 -7.95 10.27
C VAL A 98 -7.73 -6.64 11.05
N TRP A 99 -8.88 -6.04 11.38
CA TRP A 99 -8.98 -4.73 12.00
C TRP A 99 -8.94 -4.84 13.53
N PRO A 100 -7.83 -4.41 14.18
CA PRO A 100 -7.71 -4.50 15.63
C PRO A 100 -8.44 -3.37 16.38
N GLY A 101 -8.99 -2.37 15.68
CA GLY A 101 -9.59 -1.18 16.30
C GLY A 101 -8.59 -0.18 16.90
N THR A 102 -7.29 -0.38 16.69
CA THR A 102 -6.20 0.46 17.20
C THR A 102 -5.60 1.32 16.09
N ALA A 103 -4.82 2.36 16.44
CA ALA A 103 -4.12 3.23 15.47
C ALA A 103 -5.06 4.00 14.52
N LYS A 104 -6.19 4.47 15.06
CA LYS A 104 -7.14 5.33 14.35
C LYS A 104 -6.50 6.68 14.01
N ARG A 105 -6.64 7.11 12.76
CA ARG A 105 -6.06 8.35 12.25
C ARG A 105 -7.04 9.51 12.32
N ALA A 106 -8.35 9.28 12.31
CA ALA A 106 -9.31 10.38 12.36
C ALA A 106 -9.09 11.31 13.58
N PRO A 107 -8.85 10.81 14.82
CA PRO A 107 -8.53 11.70 15.95
C PRO A 107 -7.19 12.43 15.82
N LEU A 108 -6.18 11.78 15.22
CA LEU A 108 -4.86 12.40 14.99
C LEU A 108 -4.94 13.53 13.97
N ILE A 109 -5.74 13.33 12.92
CA ILE A 109 -6.02 14.35 11.90
C ILE A 109 -6.74 15.55 12.52
N SER A 110 -7.72 15.32 13.42
CA SER A 110 -8.37 16.43 14.14
C SER A 110 -7.37 17.26 14.95
N ALA A 111 -6.44 16.62 15.66
CA ALA A 111 -5.39 17.31 16.39
C ALA A 111 -4.43 18.09 15.47
N ASP A 112 -4.05 17.51 14.32
CA ASP A 112 -3.21 18.20 13.35
C ASP A 112 -3.93 19.41 12.71
N LEU A 113 -5.23 19.31 12.43
CA LEU A 113 -6.04 20.42 11.92
C LEU A 113 -6.09 21.58 12.93
N GLU A 114 -6.26 21.29 14.23
CA GLU A 114 -6.21 22.31 15.28
C GLU A 114 -4.85 23.03 15.33
N TRP A 115 -3.75 22.29 15.08
CA TRP A 115 -2.41 22.86 15.03
C TRP A 115 -2.19 23.75 13.80
N HIS A 116 -2.61 23.28 12.62
CA HIS A 116 -2.35 23.99 11.37
C HIS A 116 -3.29 25.17 11.11
N GLY A 117 -4.49 25.16 11.68
CA GLY A 117 -5.47 26.22 11.53
C GLY A 117 -6.27 26.12 10.23
N GLU A 118 -6.32 27.21 9.47
CA GLU A 118 -7.19 27.33 8.29
C GLU A 118 -6.81 26.33 7.18
N ALA A 119 -7.78 25.52 6.79
CA ALA A 119 -7.66 24.56 5.70
C ALA A 119 -8.10 25.19 4.37
N ASP A 120 -7.24 25.07 3.36
CA ASP A 120 -7.56 25.37 1.97
C ASP A 120 -7.63 24.04 1.20
N ALA A 121 -8.85 23.56 0.95
CA ALA A 121 -9.12 22.43 0.07
C ALA A 121 -9.91 22.95 -1.16
N PRO A 122 -9.39 22.82 -2.39
CA PRO A 122 -10.09 23.30 -3.59
C PRO A 122 -11.41 22.54 -3.78
N GLU A 123 -12.36 23.15 -4.48
CA GLU A 123 -13.69 22.59 -4.65
C GLU A 123 -13.67 21.19 -5.26
N GLU A 124 -12.81 20.96 -6.23
CA GLU A 124 -12.63 19.68 -6.91
C GLU A 124 -12.12 18.60 -5.95
N SER A 125 -11.24 18.96 -5.00
CA SER A 125 -10.80 18.02 -3.96
C SER A 125 -11.93 17.70 -2.97
N ARG A 126 -12.78 18.68 -2.63
CA ARG A 126 -13.93 18.50 -1.73
C ARG A 126 -15.02 17.65 -2.36
N ILE A 127 -15.28 17.83 -3.65
CA ILE A 127 -16.19 16.98 -4.43
C ILE A 127 -15.66 15.55 -4.48
N ALA A 128 -14.40 15.35 -4.90
CA ALA A 128 -13.79 14.03 -4.97
C ALA A 128 -13.76 13.33 -3.59
N THR A 129 -13.54 14.09 -2.51
CA THR A 129 -13.61 13.57 -1.14
C THR A 129 -15.02 13.11 -0.79
N THR A 130 -16.03 13.89 -1.17
CA THR A 130 -17.44 13.54 -0.94
C THR A 130 -17.83 12.28 -1.70
N GLU A 131 -17.43 12.15 -2.97
CA GLU A 131 -17.64 10.94 -3.77
C GLU A 131 -16.92 9.73 -3.18
N MET A 132 -15.71 9.92 -2.62
CA MET A 132 -14.98 8.85 -1.94
C MET A 132 -15.70 8.42 -0.67
N VAL A 133 -16.15 9.35 0.18
CA VAL A 133 -16.91 9.05 1.40
C VAL A 133 -18.17 8.25 1.08
N GLN A 134 -18.98 8.72 0.12
CA GLN A 134 -20.19 8.01 -0.32
C GLN A 134 -19.91 6.60 -0.84
N TRP A 135 -18.78 6.43 -1.53
CA TRP A 135 -18.35 5.11 -1.98
C TRP A 135 -17.94 4.20 -0.81
N VAL A 136 -17.23 4.71 0.19
CA VAL A 136 -16.91 3.92 1.40
C VAL A 136 -18.20 3.50 2.13
N GLU A 137 -19.19 4.39 2.22
CA GLU A 137 -20.50 4.07 2.82
C GLU A 137 -21.24 2.97 2.05
N SER A 138 -21.30 3.06 0.71
CA SER A 138 -21.89 2.02 -0.12
C SER A 138 -21.13 0.70 0.00
N VAL A 139 -19.79 0.72 0.00
CA VAL A 139 -18.97 -0.47 0.24
C VAL A 139 -19.29 -1.09 1.60
N ALA A 140 -19.39 -0.29 2.66
CA ALA A 140 -19.71 -0.77 3.99
C ALA A 140 -21.10 -1.39 4.10
N SER A 141 -22.07 -0.90 3.32
CA SER A 141 -23.44 -1.43 3.27
C SER A 141 -23.55 -2.70 2.42
N ASP A 142 -23.01 -2.65 1.21
CA ASP A 142 -23.32 -3.61 0.15
C ASP A 142 -22.34 -4.78 0.13
N ASP A 143 -21.07 -4.50 0.47
CA ASP A 143 -20.00 -5.49 0.43
C ASP A 143 -18.84 -5.17 1.41
N PRO A 144 -19.06 -5.38 2.72
CA PRO A 144 -18.14 -4.92 3.75
C PRO A 144 -16.70 -5.42 3.61
N VAL A 145 -16.47 -6.63 3.07
CA VAL A 145 -15.10 -7.18 2.96
C VAL A 145 -14.19 -6.28 2.12
N LYS A 146 -14.75 -5.52 1.16
CA LYS A 146 -13.99 -4.58 0.34
C LYS A 146 -13.38 -3.44 1.14
N LEU A 147 -13.87 -3.15 2.36
CA LEU A 147 -13.22 -2.20 3.28
C LEU A 147 -11.77 -2.60 3.58
N LEU A 148 -11.42 -3.89 3.52
CA LEU A 148 -10.04 -4.35 3.69
C LEU A 148 -9.11 -3.89 2.55
N GLY A 149 -9.65 -3.66 1.35
CA GLY A 149 -8.89 -3.11 0.23
C GLY A 149 -8.57 -1.63 0.45
N ILE A 150 -9.55 -0.87 0.93
CA ILE A 150 -9.36 0.54 1.33
C ILE A 150 -8.36 0.64 2.48
N LEU A 151 -8.53 -0.22 3.50
CA LEU A 151 -7.62 -0.30 4.64
C LEU A 151 -6.20 -0.65 4.21
N TYR A 152 -6.00 -1.58 3.27
CA TYR A 152 -4.67 -1.90 2.73
C TYR A 152 -3.96 -0.67 2.17
N VAL A 153 -4.64 0.16 1.38
CA VAL A 153 -4.04 1.35 0.77
C VAL A 153 -3.67 2.38 1.84
N LEU A 154 -4.58 2.67 2.77
CA LEU A 154 -4.35 3.66 3.82
C LEU A 154 -3.38 3.18 4.90
N GLU A 155 -3.25 1.89 5.12
CA GLU A 155 -2.25 1.33 6.02
C GLU A 155 -0.87 1.28 5.34
N GLY A 156 -0.82 0.91 4.06
CA GLY A 156 0.38 0.93 3.24
C GLY A 156 0.97 2.34 3.07
N SER A 157 0.13 3.38 3.07
CA SER A 157 0.57 4.77 2.96
C SER A 157 1.47 5.22 4.12
N THR A 158 1.49 4.50 5.25
CA THR A 158 2.42 4.78 6.37
C THR A 158 3.88 4.62 5.97
N LEU A 159 4.19 3.72 5.04
CA LEU A 159 5.55 3.46 4.60
C LEU A 159 6.12 4.65 3.83
N GLY A 160 5.38 5.13 2.83
CA GLY A 160 5.71 6.37 2.10
C GLY A 160 5.55 7.60 3.00
N GLY A 161 4.59 7.55 3.93
CA GLY A 161 4.34 8.58 4.93
C GLY A 161 5.55 8.90 5.80
N MET A 162 6.43 7.93 6.10
CA MET A 162 7.70 8.21 6.80
C MET A 162 8.58 9.20 6.03
N ILE A 163 8.60 9.09 4.69
CA ILE A 163 9.36 10.00 3.83
C ILE A 163 8.68 11.36 3.82
N LEU A 164 7.36 11.41 3.56
CA LEU A 164 6.61 12.67 3.51
C LEU A 164 6.69 13.43 4.83
N ARG A 165 6.57 12.74 5.96
CA ARG A 165 6.72 13.31 7.30
C ARG A 165 8.05 14.04 7.47
N LYS A 166 9.15 13.47 6.97
CA LYS A 166 10.47 14.11 7.04
C LYS A 166 10.47 15.44 6.28
N HIS A 167 9.92 15.46 5.07
CA HIS A 167 9.85 16.70 4.30
C HIS A 167 8.92 17.75 4.92
N LEU A 168 7.77 17.34 5.48
CA LEU A 168 6.84 18.24 6.16
C LEU A 168 7.42 18.79 7.47
N SER A 169 8.11 17.96 8.24
CA SER A 169 8.84 18.36 9.46
C SER A 169 9.88 19.44 9.15
N GLU A 170 10.68 19.26 8.09
CA GLU A 170 11.66 20.25 7.67
C GLU A 170 11.03 21.51 7.04
N LEU A 171 9.87 21.39 6.41
CA LEU A 171 9.14 22.51 5.80
C LEU A 171 8.47 23.40 6.84
N PHE A 172 7.86 22.82 7.87
CA PHE A 172 7.09 23.53 8.89
C PHE A 172 7.85 23.75 10.21
N ASP A 173 9.13 23.36 10.27
CA ASP A 173 9.98 23.45 11.47
C ASP A 173 9.37 22.72 12.69
N ILE A 174 8.90 21.48 12.45
CA ILE A 174 8.23 20.65 13.46
C ILE A 174 9.16 19.49 13.86
N ASP A 175 9.69 19.55 15.08
CA ASP A 175 10.52 18.46 15.65
C ASP A 175 9.69 17.35 16.31
N GLY A 176 8.44 17.64 16.70
CA GLY A 176 7.54 16.74 17.42
C GLY A 176 6.57 15.95 16.55
N GLU A 177 5.55 15.38 17.18
CA GLU A 177 4.40 14.76 16.49
C GLU A 177 3.23 15.72 16.30
N GLU A 178 3.16 16.80 17.08
CA GLU A 178 2.09 17.80 16.99
C GLU A 178 2.12 18.51 15.62
N GLY A 179 1.01 18.47 14.88
CA GLY A 179 0.91 18.92 13.48
C GLY A 179 1.28 17.84 12.45
N LEU A 180 1.89 16.73 12.88
CA LEU A 180 2.27 15.59 12.02
C LEU A 180 1.83 14.25 12.62
N ALA A 181 0.81 14.25 13.48
CA ALA A 181 0.34 13.08 14.20
C ALA A 181 -0.24 12.04 13.24
N TYR A 182 -0.92 12.47 12.17
CA TYR A 182 -1.40 11.62 11.09
C TYR A 182 -0.29 10.74 10.50
N TYR A 183 0.87 11.33 10.19
CA TYR A 183 2.02 10.60 9.66
C TYR A 183 2.84 9.88 10.75
N SER A 184 2.55 10.14 12.03
CA SER A 184 3.24 9.57 13.18
C SER A 184 2.42 8.48 13.89
N VAL A 185 1.31 8.02 13.30
CA VAL A 185 0.36 7.05 13.90
C VAL A 185 1.02 5.81 14.53
N HIS A 186 2.11 5.31 13.95
CA HIS A 186 2.86 4.16 14.47
C HIS A 186 4.22 4.52 15.07
N GLY A 187 4.59 5.81 15.08
CA GLY A 187 5.89 6.29 15.55
C GLY A 187 7.06 5.47 15.00
N ARG A 188 7.86 4.89 15.90
CA ARG A 188 9.02 4.03 15.55
C ARG A 188 8.65 2.62 15.11
N ASP A 189 7.39 2.22 15.27
CA ASP A 189 6.91 0.87 15.06
C ASP A 189 6.17 0.69 13.72
N VAL A 190 6.39 1.55 12.73
CA VAL A 190 5.79 1.44 11.38
C VAL A 190 6.03 0.06 10.76
N MET A 191 7.29 -0.41 10.73
CA MET A 191 7.62 -1.71 10.13
C MET A 191 7.08 -2.92 10.90
N PRO A 192 7.16 -2.97 12.25
CA PRO A 192 6.45 -3.98 13.05
C PRO A 192 4.94 -4.02 12.79
N ASN A 193 4.26 -2.87 12.80
CA ASN A 193 2.81 -2.80 12.56
C ASN A 193 2.46 -3.25 11.14
N TRP A 194 3.24 -2.84 10.14
CA TRP A 194 3.05 -3.31 8.76
C TRP A 194 3.19 -4.83 8.64
N LYS A 195 4.17 -5.44 9.33
CA LYS A 195 4.32 -6.92 9.33
C LYS A 195 3.11 -7.60 9.97
N LEU A 196 2.59 -7.07 11.07
CA LEU A 196 1.39 -7.60 11.73
C LEU A 196 0.15 -7.47 10.83
N PHE A 197 -0.03 -6.32 10.20
CA PHE A 197 -1.12 -6.09 9.25
C PHE A 197 -1.08 -7.10 8.09
N LYS A 198 0.10 -7.29 7.48
CA LYS A 198 0.29 -8.29 6.41
C LYS A 198 -0.06 -9.71 6.84
N ALA A 199 0.37 -10.11 8.04
CA ALA A 199 0.05 -11.43 8.58
C ALA A 199 -1.47 -11.59 8.73
N ARG A 200 -2.14 -10.61 9.34
CA ARG A 200 -3.61 -10.64 9.50
C ARG A 200 -4.34 -10.70 8.15
N MET A 201 -3.90 -9.95 7.15
CA MET A 201 -4.48 -10.00 5.80
C MET A 201 -4.31 -11.36 5.13
N ASN A 202 -3.10 -11.92 5.18
CA ASN A 202 -2.80 -13.22 4.57
C ASN A 202 -3.51 -14.38 5.26
N ASP A 203 -3.59 -14.35 6.60
CA ASP A 203 -4.19 -15.43 7.38
C ASP A 203 -5.71 -15.27 7.52
N GLY A 204 -6.20 -14.03 7.49
CA GLY A 204 -7.60 -13.68 7.77
C GLY A 204 -8.53 -13.77 6.57
N VAL A 205 -8.02 -13.84 5.32
CA VAL A 205 -8.85 -13.86 4.10
C VAL A 205 -8.47 -15.05 3.20
N PRO A 206 -8.97 -16.27 3.49
CA PRO A 206 -8.56 -17.46 2.76
C PRO A 206 -9.25 -17.67 1.41
N CYS A 207 -10.41 -17.04 1.16
CA CYS A 207 -11.19 -17.31 -0.06
C CYS A 207 -10.76 -16.43 -1.25
N PRO A 208 -10.41 -17.02 -2.41
CA PRO A 208 -9.96 -16.28 -3.59
C PRO A 208 -10.94 -15.22 -4.10
N GLU A 209 -12.24 -15.47 -3.98
CA GLU A 209 -13.28 -14.55 -4.44
C GLU A 209 -13.35 -13.28 -3.57
N ALA A 210 -13.16 -13.40 -2.24
CA ALA A 210 -13.05 -12.22 -1.39
C ALA A 210 -11.73 -11.49 -1.64
N GLN A 211 -10.63 -12.23 -1.82
CA GLN A 211 -9.33 -11.63 -2.16
C GLN A 211 -9.42 -10.77 -3.42
N GLN A 212 -10.08 -11.25 -4.48
CA GLN A 212 -10.25 -10.45 -5.70
C GLN A 212 -11.02 -9.16 -5.44
N ARG A 213 -12.14 -9.24 -4.71
CA ARG A 213 -12.93 -8.04 -4.38
C ARG A 213 -12.15 -7.02 -3.55
N ILE A 214 -11.30 -7.48 -2.63
CA ILE A 214 -10.37 -6.63 -1.86
C ILE A 214 -9.37 -5.94 -2.78
N ILE A 215 -8.78 -6.67 -3.74
CA ILE A 215 -7.82 -6.11 -4.70
C ILE A 215 -8.48 -5.08 -5.62
N ASP A 216 -9.69 -5.36 -6.11
CA ASP A 216 -10.45 -4.43 -6.93
C ASP A 216 -10.76 -3.14 -6.13
N ALA A 217 -11.15 -3.26 -4.86
CA ALA A 217 -11.40 -2.13 -3.99
C ALA A 217 -10.12 -1.34 -3.66
N ALA A 218 -8.97 -2.01 -3.49
CA ALA A 218 -7.69 -1.33 -3.32
C ALA A 218 -7.31 -0.51 -4.55
N SER A 219 -7.51 -1.06 -5.75
CA SER A 219 -7.25 -0.36 -7.02
C SER A 219 -8.14 0.89 -7.16
N GLU A 220 -9.45 0.74 -6.91
CA GLU A 220 -10.40 1.87 -6.91
C GLU A 220 -10.05 2.92 -5.83
N THR A 221 -9.50 2.50 -4.69
CA THR A 221 -9.05 3.42 -3.64
C THR A 221 -7.91 4.30 -4.14
N PHE A 222 -6.90 3.75 -4.83
CA PHE A 222 -5.84 4.55 -5.44
C PHE A 222 -6.37 5.56 -6.46
N ASP A 223 -7.30 5.15 -7.33
CA ASP A 223 -7.90 6.05 -8.31
C ASP A 223 -8.67 7.20 -7.63
N ARG A 224 -9.41 6.92 -6.55
CA ARG A 224 -10.15 7.93 -5.77
C ARG A 224 -9.24 8.87 -4.99
N LEU A 225 -8.23 8.34 -4.29
CA LEU A 225 -7.21 9.15 -3.64
C LEU A 225 -6.50 10.04 -4.66
N GLY A 226 -6.22 9.51 -5.85
CA GLY A 226 -5.64 10.25 -6.96
C GLY A 226 -6.47 11.46 -7.38
N LYS A 227 -7.81 11.30 -7.47
CA LYS A 227 -8.71 12.44 -7.76
C LYS A 227 -8.67 13.51 -6.68
N VAL A 228 -8.68 13.12 -5.40
CA VAL A 228 -8.58 14.06 -4.28
C VAL A 228 -7.27 14.83 -4.33
N LEU A 229 -6.14 14.13 -4.49
CA LEU A 229 -4.80 14.73 -4.56
C LEU A 229 -4.63 15.61 -5.81
N MET A 230 -5.22 15.23 -6.94
CA MET A 230 -5.23 16.07 -8.13
C MET A 230 -6.03 17.36 -7.91
N GLY A 231 -7.17 17.29 -7.24
CA GLY A 231 -7.92 18.47 -6.80
C GLY A 231 -7.08 19.36 -5.88
N LEU A 232 -6.38 18.77 -4.90
CA LEU A 232 -5.49 19.50 -4.00
C LEU A 232 -4.27 20.11 -4.72
N SER A 233 -3.90 19.59 -5.90
CA SER A 233 -2.81 20.12 -6.72
C SER A 233 -3.16 21.45 -7.39
N GLN A 234 -4.43 21.84 -7.41
CA GLN A 234 -4.84 23.08 -8.07
C GLN A 234 -4.22 24.32 -7.42
N GLY A 235 -3.67 25.17 -8.29
CA GLY A 235 -2.98 26.40 -7.89
C GLY A 235 -1.63 26.17 -7.23
N LEU A 236 -1.19 24.93 -7.03
CA LEU A 236 0.17 24.63 -6.60
C LEU A 236 1.12 24.81 -7.78
N VAL A 237 2.25 25.44 -7.50
CA VAL A 237 3.36 25.55 -8.44
C VAL A 237 4.43 24.56 -7.99
N ALA A 238 4.58 23.46 -8.72
CA ALA A 238 5.73 22.58 -8.52
C ALA A 238 7.00 23.37 -8.80
N THR A 239 7.96 23.36 -7.87
CA THR A 239 9.27 23.96 -8.12
C THR A 239 10.08 23.04 -9.03
N GLY A 240 10.30 23.48 -10.26
CA GLY A 240 11.35 22.95 -11.14
C GLY A 240 10.84 22.34 -12.45
N ALA A 241 10.70 23.19 -13.46
CA ALA A 241 11.44 22.96 -14.71
C ALA A 241 12.63 23.93 -14.73
#